data_AF-A0A8H7FFH7-F1
#
_entry.id   AF-A0A8H7FFH7-F1
#
_cell.length_a   1.000
_cell.length_b   1.000
_cell.length_c   1.000
_cell.angle_alpha   90.00
_cell.angle_beta   90.00
_cell.angle_gamma   90.00
#
_symmetry.space_group_name_H-M   'P 1'
#
loop_
_entity.id
_entity.type
_entity.pdbx_description
1 polymer ?
#
loop_
_entity_poly.entity_id
_entity_poly.type
_entity_poly.pdbx_seq_one_letter_code
_entity_poly.pdbx_strand_id
1 'polypeptide(L)'
;MTTDENSKKQLQKDLAITPKTASLLLRLDYHNYRDLHVSSPNIIAAQLKDLPDVTAAQAKTYLRGLRRMVWLGTQQEPQVQAKLYPDWTQKALTQRGLWKAGYDDMTGDEVEAHIQAISGKHSFSPSLSPPPSHSPHD
;
A
#
# COMPACT_ATOMS: atom_id res chain seq x y z
N MET A 1 -17.28 -26.79 1.79
CA MET A 1 -16.17 -25.82 1.64
C MET A 1 -16.12 -25.01 2.92
N THR A 2 -14.99 -25.04 3.62
CA THR A 2 -14.78 -24.30 4.88
C THR A 2 -14.59 -22.80 4.59
N THR A 3 -14.97 -21.95 5.53
CA THR A 3 -14.84 -20.48 5.44
C THR A 3 -13.42 -20.05 5.02
N ASP A 4 -12.39 -20.73 5.52
CA ASP A 4 -10.99 -20.42 5.21
C ASP A 4 -10.61 -20.58 3.73
N GLU A 5 -11.14 -21.60 3.03
CA GLU A 5 -10.83 -21.79 1.60
C GLU A 5 -11.46 -20.70 0.73
N ASN A 6 -12.61 -20.17 1.14
CA ASN A 6 -13.24 -19.04 0.47
C ASN A 6 -12.46 -17.74 0.74
N SER A 7 -12.12 -17.45 2.00
CA SER A 7 -11.30 -16.28 2.37
C SER A 7 -9.95 -16.30 1.66
N LYS A 8 -9.30 -17.47 1.57
CA LYS A 8 -8.02 -17.65 0.89
C LYS A 8 -8.11 -17.30 -0.60
N LYS A 9 -9.17 -17.76 -1.29
CA LYS A 9 -9.38 -17.46 -2.72
C LYS A 9 -9.69 -15.99 -2.94
N GLN A 10 -10.46 -15.39 -2.03
CA GLN A 10 -10.81 -13.98 -2.09
C GLN A 10 -9.57 -13.10 -1.93
N LEU A 11 -8.74 -13.35 -0.91
CA LEU A 11 -7.46 -12.65 -0.71
C LEU A 11 -6.51 -12.79 -1.89
N GLN A 12 -6.39 -13.98 -2.47
CA GLN A 12 -5.57 -14.20 -3.66
C GLN A 12 -6.00 -13.29 -4.81
N LYS A 13 -7.31 -13.21 -5.04
CA LYS A 13 -7.91 -12.41 -6.12
C LYS A 13 -7.72 -10.92 -5.87
N ASP A 14 -8.08 -10.44 -4.68
CA ASP A 14 -8.10 -9.01 -4.35
C ASP A 14 -6.68 -8.42 -4.33
N LEU A 15 -5.74 -9.11 -3.69
CA LEU A 15 -4.37 -8.63 -3.56
C LEU A 15 -3.45 -9.04 -4.73
N ALA A 16 -3.96 -9.86 -5.66
CA ALA A 16 -3.17 -10.47 -6.74
C ALA A 16 -1.88 -11.13 -6.20
N ILE A 17 -2.05 -12.04 -5.23
CA ILE A 17 -0.96 -12.74 -4.52
C ILE A 17 -1.02 -14.25 -4.72
N THR A 18 0.05 -14.94 -4.35
CA THR A 18 0.11 -16.41 -4.44
C THR A 18 -0.79 -17.07 -3.39
N PRO A 19 -1.24 -18.32 -3.63
CA PRO A 19 -1.98 -19.10 -2.63
C PRO A 19 -1.22 -19.26 -1.32
N LYS A 20 0.11 -19.37 -1.38
CA LYS A 20 0.97 -19.49 -0.20
C LYS A 20 0.94 -18.21 0.63
N THR A 21 1.03 -17.04 -0.01
CA THR A 21 0.95 -15.74 0.68
C THR A 21 -0.42 -15.54 1.31
N ALA A 22 -1.51 -15.88 0.62
CA ALA A 22 -2.85 -15.78 1.19
C ALA A 22 -3.05 -16.71 2.40
N SER A 23 -2.52 -17.93 2.35
CA SER A 23 -2.52 -18.83 3.51
C SER A 23 -1.73 -18.28 4.70
N LEU A 24 -0.62 -17.57 4.47
CA LEU A 24 0.11 -16.91 5.55
C LEU A 24 -0.72 -15.78 6.18
N LEU A 25 -1.40 -14.96 5.36
CA LEU A 25 -2.26 -13.90 5.87
C LEU A 25 -3.40 -14.42 6.74
N LEU A 26 -4.07 -15.51 6.32
CA LEU A 26 -5.11 -16.15 7.14
C LEU A 26 -4.58 -16.67 8.48
N ARG A 27 -3.36 -17.23 8.50
CA ARG A 27 -2.72 -17.68 9.73
C ARG A 27 -2.34 -16.54 10.68
N LEU A 28 -2.23 -15.33 10.14
CA LEU A 28 -2.06 -14.09 10.90
C LEU A 28 -3.38 -13.38 11.19
N ASP A 29 -4.51 -14.05 10.98
CA ASP A 29 -5.87 -13.56 11.22
C ASP A 29 -6.32 -12.40 10.32
N TYR A 30 -5.65 -12.19 9.18
CA TYR A 30 -6.15 -11.30 8.12
C TYR A 30 -7.07 -12.08 7.19
N HIS A 31 -8.39 -11.98 7.43
CA HIS A 31 -9.41 -12.64 6.61
C HIS A 31 -9.93 -11.76 5.48
N ASN A 32 -9.78 -10.44 5.62
CA ASN A 32 -10.14 -9.45 4.61
C ASN A 32 -8.90 -8.62 4.22
N TYR A 33 -8.77 -8.30 2.94
CA TYR A 33 -7.65 -7.48 2.48
C TYR A 33 -7.67 -6.07 3.11
N ARG A 34 -8.85 -5.57 3.49
CA ARG A 34 -8.99 -4.27 4.15
C ARG A 34 -8.27 -4.25 5.49
N ASP A 35 -8.24 -5.33 6.24
CA ASP A 35 -7.60 -5.41 7.57
C ASP A 35 -6.10 -5.03 7.53
N LEU A 36 -5.47 -5.09 6.35
CA LEU A 36 -4.08 -4.70 6.14
C LEU A 36 -3.85 -3.18 6.16
N HIS A 37 -4.90 -2.35 6.01
CA HIS A 37 -4.75 -0.89 5.90
C HIS A 37 -4.20 -0.24 7.19
N VAL A 38 -4.50 -0.83 8.35
CA VAL A 38 -4.02 -0.37 9.67
C VAL A 38 -2.67 -0.96 10.07
N SER A 39 -2.11 -1.86 9.27
CA SER A 39 -0.86 -2.57 9.58
C SER A 39 0.30 -2.03 8.74
N SER A 40 1.51 -2.08 9.30
CA SER A 40 2.73 -1.75 8.57
C SER A 40 3.45 -3.00 8.04
N PRO A 41 4.26 -2.89 6.97
CA PRO A 41 5.06 -4.00 6.46
C PRO A 41 5.94 -4.65 7.54
N ASN A 42 6.54 -3.86 8.42
CA ASN A 42 7.37 -4.37 9.52
C ASN A 42 6.57 -5.09 10.59
N ILE A 43 5.34 -4.64 10.92
CA ILE A 43 4.45 -5.33 11.86
C ILE A 43 4.07 -6.71 11.31
N ILE A 44 3.61 -6.78 10.06
CA ILE A 44 3.23 -8.07 9.46
C ILE A 44 4.45 -8.98 9.32
N ALA A 45 5.61 -8.44 8.94
CA ALA A 45 6.84 -9.21 8.89
C ALA A 45 7.31 -9.69 10.27
N ALA A 46 6.99 -8.98 11.36
CA ALA A 46 7.25 -9.46 12.71
C ALA A 46 6.32 -10.63 13.06
N GLN A 47 5.02 -10.49 12.83
CA GLN A 47 4.03 -11.56 13.03
C GLN A 47 4.38 -12.82 12.22
N LEU A 48 4.89 -12.67 11.00
CA LEU A 48 5.36 -13.80 10.20
C LEU A 48 6.50 -14.56 10.88
N LYS A 49 7.41 -13.90 11.62
CA LYS A 49 8.52 -14.57 12.31
C LYS A 49 8.08 -15.40 13.51
N ASP A 50 6.91 -15.08 14.07
CA ASP A 50 6.33 -15.80 15.19
C ASP A 50 5.67 -17.11 14.74
N LEU A 51 5.52 -17.32 13.42
CA LEU A 51 5.07 -18.59 12.87
C LEU A 51 6.20 -19.64 12.92
N PRO A 52 5.90 -20.88 13.34
CA PRO A 52 6.91 -21.91 13.59
C PRO A 52 7.68 -22.37 12.34
N ASP A 53 7.15 -22.09 11.15
CA ASP A 53 7.68 -22.51 9.85
C ASP A 53 8.30 -21.36 9.03
N VAL A 54 8.43 -20.16 9.61
CA VAL A 54 8.95 -18.98 8.93
C VAL A 54 10.16 -18.41 9.66
N THR A 55 11.31 -18.44 8.99
CA THR A 55 12.54 -17.84 9.51
C THR A 55 12.55 -16.32 9.37
N ALA A 56 13.38 -15.65 10.17
CA ALA A 56 13.60 -14.20 10.05
C ALA A 56 14.08 -13.76 8.66
N ALA A 57 14.87 -14.59 7.98
CA ALA A 57 15.32 -14.33 6.62
C ALA A 57 14.14 -14.39 5.63
N GLN A 58 13.28 -15.41 5.75
CA GLN A 58 12.07 -15.55 4.93
C GLN A 58 11.08 -14.41 5.18
N ALA A 59 10.83 -14.02 6.42
CA ALA A 59 9.94 -12.90 6.73
C ALA A 59 10.39 -11.60 6.03
N LYS A 60 11.70 -11.34 5.96
CA LYS A 60 12.25 -10.18 5.24
C LYS A 60 12.02 -10.23 3.74
N THR A 61 11.96 -11.40 3.10
CA THR A 61 11.70 -11.48 1.65
C THR A 61 10.28 -11.06 1.29
N TYR A 62 9.34 -11.13 2.24
CA TYR A 62 7.97 -10.68 2.05
C TYR A 62 7.81 -9.16 2.09
N LEU A 63 8.78 -8.39 2.61
CA LEU A 63 8.65 -6.92 2.78
C LEU A 63 8.22 -6.20 1.49
N ARG A 64 8.80 -6.58 0.34
CA ARG A 64 8.40 -6.03 -0.96
C ARG A 64 6.91 -6.23 -1.24
N GLY A 65 6.41 -7.45 -1.00
CA GLY A 65 5.00 -7.78 -1.18
C GLY A 65 4.12 -7.08 -0.14
N LEU A 66 4.59 -6.97 1.09
CA LEU A 66 3.88 -6.32 2.20
C LEU A 66 3.67 -4.83 1.97
N ARG A 67 4.68 -4.10 1.46
CA ARG A 67 4.53 -2.68 1.06
C ARG A 67 3.34 -2.48 0.11
N ARG A 68 3.22 -3.36 -0.89
CA ARG A 68 2.10 -3.34 -1.84
C ARG A 68 0.80 -3.70 -1.15
N MET A 69 0.79 -4.77 -0.35
CA MET A 69 -0.43 -5.30 0.27
C MET A 69 -1.07 -4.32 1.26
N VAL A 70 -0.29 -3.63 2.10
CA VAL A 70 -0.84 -2.65 3.05
C VAL A 70 -1.49 -1.48 2.32
N TRP A 71 -0.89 -1.00 1.22
CA TRP A 71 -1.49 0.02 0.38
C TRP A 71 -2.73 -0.47 -0.35
N LEU A 72 -2.72 -1.71 -0.88
CA LEU A 72 -3.91 -2.29 -1.50
C LEU A 72 -5.08 -2.42 -0.50
N GLY A 73 -4.79 -2.54 0.80
CA GLY A 73 -5.78 -2.48 1.88
C GLY A 73 -6.64 -1.21 1.88
N THR A 74 -6.11 -0.09 1.39
CA THR A 74 -6.83 1.20 1.34
C THR A 74 -7.68 1.37 0.06
N GLN A 75 -7.46 0.54 -0.95
CA GLN A 75 -8.06 0.72 -2.27
C GLN A 75 -9.48 0.14 -2.34
N GLN A 76 -10.34 0.75 -3.17
CA GLN A 76 -11.67 0.19 -3.44
C GLN A 76 -11.61 -1.02 -4.40
N GLU A 77 -10.72 -0.97 -5.38
CA GLU A 77 -10.51 -2.02 -6.38
C GLU A 77 -9.04 -2.51 -6.36
N PRO A 78 -8.62 -3.24 -5.32
CA PRO A 78 -7.22 -3.61 -5.12
C PRO A 78 -6.65 -4.41 -6.31
N GLN A 79 -7.44 -5.26 -6.96
CA GLN A 79 -7.03 -6.05 -8.12
C GLN A 79 -6.68 -5.20 -9.37
N VAL A 80 -7.30 -4.02 -9.52
CA VAL A 80 -7.01 -3.10 -10.62
C VAL A 80 -5.73 -2.34 -10.29
N GLN A 81 -5.65 -1.79 -9.09
CA GLN A 81 -4.51 -1.04 -8.59
C GLN A 81 -3.22 -1.87 -8.56
N ALA A 82 -3.36 -3.14 -8.20
CA ALA A 82 -2.32 -4.17 -8.25
C ALA A 82 -1.63 -4.27 -9.62
N LYS A 83 -2.36 -4.04 -10.72
CA LYS A 83 -1.84 -4.10 -12.10
C LYS A 83 -1.19 -2.79 -12.52
N LEU A 84 -1.73 -1.66 -12.08
CA LEU A 84 -1.21 -0.32 -12.38
C LEU A 84 0.15 -0.07 -11.70
N TYR A 85 0.30 -0.57 -10.47
CA TYR A 85 1.51 -0.40 -9.68
C TYR A 85 2.11 -1.76 -9.28
N PRO A 86 2.77 -2.47 -10.22
CA PRO A 86 3.29 -3.80 -9.96
C PRO A 86 4.60 -3.77 -9.16
N ASP A 87 5.41 -2.71 -9.30
CA ASP A 87 6.72 -2.63 -8.65
C ASP A 87 6.72 -1.75 -7.39
N TRP A 88 7.09 -2.41 -6.28
CA TRP A 88 7.20 -1.89 -4.92
C TRP A 88 8.59 -2.15 -4.33
N THR A 89 9.60 -2.31 -5.19
CA THR A 89 11.00 -2.25 -4.76
C THR A 89 11.31 -0.87 -4.19
N GLN A 90 12.27 -0.81 -3.25
CA GLN A 90 12.77 0.47 -2.74
C GLN A 90 13.19 1.39 -3.89
N LYS A 91 13.95 0.86 -4.87
CA LYS A 91 14.37 1.61 -6.07
C LYS A 91 13.19 2.23 -6.81
N ALA A 92 12.14 1.47 -7.10
CA ALA A 92 10.96 1.99 -7.80
C ALA A 92 10.20 3.04 -6.98
N LEU A 93 10.06 2.84 -5.67
CA LEU A 93 9.45 3.81 -4.77
C LEU A 93 10.28 5.09 -4.67
N THR A 94 11.62 4.99 -4.65
CA THR A 94 12.53 6.15 -4.69
C THR A 94 12.38 6.93 -6.00
N GLN A 95 12.31 6.24 -7.14
CA GLN A 95 12.11 6.88 -8.45
C GLN A 95 10.77 7.63 -8.54
N ARG A 96 9.75 7.19 -7.80
CA ARG A 96 8.44 7.86 -7.70
C ARG A 96 8.40 8.96 -6.62
N GLY A 97 9.49 9.19 -5.89
CA GLY A 97 9.53 10.11 -4.76
C GLY A 97 8.76 9.64 -3.53
N LEU A 98 8.27 8.39 -3.51
CA LEU A 98 7.47 7.82 -2.42
C LEU A 98 8.32 7.25 -1.29
N TRP A 99 9.58 6.89 -1.58
CA TRP A 99 10.44 6.28 -0.58
C TRP A 99 10.98 7.30 0.43
N LYS A 100 10.85 7.00 1.72
CA LYS A 100 11.47 7.74 2.82
C LYS A 100 12.02 6.80 3.90
N ALA A 101 12.84 7.31 4.81
CA ALA A 101 13.23 6.58 6.00
C ALA A 101 11.98 6.20 6.82
N GLY A 102 11.94 4.96 7.32
CA GLY A 102 10.78 4.43 8.05
C GLY A 102 9.57 4.10 7.17
N TYR A 103 9.71 4.01 5.83
CA TYR A 103 8.59 3.66 4.96
C TYR A 103 7.95 2.31 5.32
N ASP A 104 8.77 1.33 5.72
CA ASP A 104 8.29 0.00 6.12
C ASP A 104 7.59 -0.01 7.50
N ASP A 105 7.64 1.09 8.23
CA ASP A 105 6.92 1.28 9.49
C ASP A 105 5.57 1.98 9.29
N MET A 106 5.31 2.49 8.09
CA MET A 106 4.04 3.16 7.77
C MET A 106 2.91 2.16 7.58
N THR A 107 1.73 2.49 8.08
CA THR A 107 0.50 1.76 7.78
C THR A 107 0.04 1.99 6.35
N GLY A 108 -0.89 1.17 5.86
CA GLY A 108 -1.54 1.39 4.57
C GLY A 108 -2.15 2.79 4.44
N ASP A 109 -2.85 3.26 5.48
CA ASP A 109 -3.45 4.60 5.51
C ASP A 109 -2.41 5.72 5.42
N GLU A 110 -1.30 5.58 6.14
CA GLU A 110 -0.19 6.54 6.08
C GLU A 110 0.49 6.54 4.71
N VAL A 111 0.63 5.37 4.08
CA VAL A 111 1.15 5.25 2.72
C VAL A 111 0.23 5.94 1.72
N GLU A 112 -1.08 5.71 1.81
CA GLU A 112 -2.07 6.37 0.94
C GLU A 112 -2.04 7.89 1.12
N ALA A 113 -2.07 8.39 2.36
CA ALA A 113 -1.95 9.82 2.63
C ALA A 113 -0.64 10.41 2.07
N HIS A 114 0.46 9.66 2.15
CA HIS A 114 1.74 10.08 1.60
C HIS A 114 1.73 10.16 0.07
N ILE A 115 1.15 9.17 -0.60
CA ILE A 115 0.99 9.16 -2.06
C ILE A 115 0.12 10.33 -2.51
N GLN A 116 -1.00 10.59 -1.82
CA GLN A 116 -1.88 11.73 -2.11
C GLN A 116 -1.15 13.07 -1.90
N ALA A 117 -0.37 13.22 -0.82
CA ALA A 117 0.39 14.43 -0.56
C ALA A 117 1.44 14.71 -1.65
N ILE A 118 2.10 13.68 -2.16
CA ILE A 118 3.08 13.83 -3.25
C ILE A 118 2.36 14.16 -4.57
N SER A 119 1.24 13.48 -4.85
CA SER A 119 0.47 13.71 -6.08
C SER A 119 -0.18 15.10 -6.10
N GLY A 120 -0.67 15.58 -4.95
CA GLY A 120 -1.22 16.93 -4.77
C GLY A 120 -0.17 18.04 -4.81
N LYS A 121 1.08 17.79 -4.40
CA LYS A 121 2.20 18.75 -4.52
C LYS A 121 2.60 19.03 -5.98
N HIS A 122 2.23 18.18 -6.92
CA HIS A 122 2.38 18.44 -8.36
C HIS A 122 1.22 19.28 -8.95
N SER A 123 0.26 19.70 -8.14
CA SER A 123 -0.87 20.55 -8.55
C SER A 123 -1.02 21.76 -7.63
N PHE A 124 -0.03 22.65 -7.54
CA PHE A 124 -0.26 24.01 -7.02
C PHE A 124 0.69 25.06 -7.60
N SER A 125 0.17 25.86 -8.54
CA SER A 125 0.30 27.33 -8.56
C SER A 125 -0.53 27.93 -9.70
N PRO A 126 -1.77 28.42 -9.46
CA PRO A 126 -2.25 29.58 -10.19
C PRO A 126 -1.77 30.82 -9.43
N SER A 127 -0.66 31.40 -9.89
CA SER A 127 -0.32 32.78 -9.56
C SER A 127 -1.35 33.70 -10.22
N LEU A 128 -2.51 33.88 -9.59
CA LEU A 128 -3.47 34.92 -9.94
C LEU A 128 -3.05 36.20 -9.24
N SER A 129 -2.06 36.89 -9.79
CA SER A 129 -1.98 38.33 -9.64
C SER A 129 -3.15 38.91 -10.45
N PRO A 130 -4.13 39.60 -9.85
CA PRO A 130 -5.12 40.31 -10.63
C PRO A 130 -4.41 41.44 -11.40
N PRO A 131 -4.67 41.62 -12.71
CA PRO A 131 -4.20 42.81 -13.41
C PRO A 131 -4.91 44.05 -12.83
N PRO A 132 -4.24 45.22 -12.82
CA PRO A 132 -4.83 46.44 -12.27
C PRO A 132 -6.06 46.85 -13.08
N SER A 133 -7.18 47.06 -12.39
CA SER A 133 -8.41 47.61 -12.95
C SER A 133 -8.17 49.02 -13.48
N HIS A 134 -8.11 49.17 -14.80
CA HIS A 134 -8.34 50.45 -15.45
C HIS A 134 -9.86 50.62 -15.63
N SER A 135 -10.45 51.47 -14.80
CA SER A 135 -11.78 52.03 -15.07
C SER A 135 -11.69 52.93 -16.31
N PRO A 136 -12.58 52.80 -17.31
CA PRO A 136 -12.73 53.83 -18.32
C PRO A 136 -13.50 55.01 -17.71
N HIS A 137 -12.93 56.20 -17.82
CA HIS A 137 -13.60 57.48 -17.57
C HIS A 137 -14.09 57.99 -18.94
N ASP A 138 -15.36 58.38 -18.98
CA ASP A 138 -16.11 59.09 -20.04
C ASP A 138 -16.08 58.57 -21.48
#